data_AF-A0A962D6S8-F1
#
_entry.id   AF-A0A962D6S8-F1
#
_cell.length_a   1.000
_cell.length_b   1.000
_cell.length_c   1.000
_cell.angle_alpha   90.00
_cell.angle_beta   90.00
_cell.angle_gamma   90.00
#
_symmetry.space_group_name_H-M   'P 1'
#
loop_
_entity.id
_entity.type
_entity.pdbx_description
1 polymer ?
#
loop_
_entity_poly.entity_id
_entity_poly.type
_entity_poly.pdbx_seq_one_letter_code
_entity_poly.pdbx_strand_id
1 'polypeptide(L)' 'TDTKFASALTQNESILNRFLMLVPQGRVAQPEEIAPAVLFLLAPASSYLTGAALPVDGGYLA' A
#
# COMPACT_ATOMS: atom_id res chain seq x y z
N THR A 1 -5.51 6.93 0.77
CA THR A 1 -4.63 7.92 0.13
C THR A 1 -5.34 8.74 -0.93
N ASP A 2 -5.39 10.06 -0.77
CA ASP A 2 -5.94 11.00 -1.74
C ASP A 2 -4.83 11.51 -2.67
N THR A 3 -4.63 10.83 -3.79
CA THR A 3 -3.71 11.27 -4.85
C THR A 3 -4.42 11.24 -6.19
N LYS A 4 -3.96 12.11 -7.11
CA LYS A 4 -4.46 12.13 -8.49
C LYS A 4 -4.30 10.79 -9.20
N PHE A 5 -3.27 10.01 -8.84
CA PHE A 5 -3.07 8.68 -9.41
C PHE A 5 -4.15 7.70 -8.94
N ALA A 6 -4.46 7.70 -7.64
CA ALA A 6 -5.44 6.79 -7.06
C ALA A 6 -6.90 7.20 -7.32
N SER A 7 -7.16 8.44 -7.77
CA SER A 7 -8.51 8.99 -7.88
C SER A 7 -9.45 8.20 -8.80
N ALA A 8 -8.93 7.56 -9.84
CA ALA A 8 -9.72 6.69 -10.72
C ALA A 8 -10.35 5.49 -9.98
N LEU A 9 -9.71 5.03 -8.90
CA LEU A 9 -10.20 3.97 -8.04
C LEU A 9 -11.00 4.54 -6.86
N THR A 10 -10.48 5.57 -6.18
CA THR A 10 -11.04 6.06 -4.91
C THR A 10 -12.27 6.95 -5.07
N GLN A 11 -12.46 7.62 -6.21
CA GLN A 11 -13.63 8.47 -6.47
C GLN A 11 -14.79 7.72 -7.15
N ASN A 12 -14.61 6.44 -7.48
CA ASN A 12 -15.67 5.59 -8.01
C ASN A 12 -15.99 4.49 -7.00
N GLU A 13 -17.09 4.66 -6.25
CA GLU A 13 -17.49 3.74 -5.18
C GLU A 13 -17.66 2.29 -5.65
N SER A 14 -18.21 2.07 -6.85
CA SER A 14 -18.40 0.71 -7.38
C SER A 14 -17.07 -0.01 -7.61
N ILE A 15 -16.09 0.70 -8.18
CA ILE A 15 -14.75 0.16 -8.43
C ILE A 15 -14.01 -0.03 -7.12
N LEU A 16 -14.10 0.95 -6.21
CA LEU A 16 -13.50 0.89 -4.89
C LEU A 16 -14.00 -0.33 -4.12
N ASN A 17 -15.31 -0.53 -4.03
CA ASN A 17 -15.91 -1.66 -3.33
C ASN A 17 -15.47 -3.00 -3.93
N ARG A 18 -15.36 -3.09 -5.27
CA ARG A 18 -14.85 -4.30 -5.92
C ARG A 18 -13.39 -4.57 -5.59
N PHE A 19 -12.55 -3.52 -5.58
CA PHE A 19 -11.15 -3.62 -5.21
C PHE A 19 -10.96 -4.02 -3.74
N LEU A 20 -11.72 -3.42 -2.83
CA LEU A 20 -11.60 -3.69 -1.39
C LEU A 20 -11.96 -5.13 -1.01
N MET A 21 -12.76 -5.84 -1.81
CA MET A 21 -13.00 -7.28 -1.60
C MET A 21 -11.74 -8.13 -1.81
N LEU A 22 -10.73 -7.62 -2.52
CA LEU A 22 -9.44 -8.28 -2.73
C LEU A 22 -8.40 -7.86 -1.68
N VAL A 23 -8.69 -6.87 -0.85
CA VAL A 23 -7.78 -6.37 0.19
C VAL A 23 -8.26 -6.90 1.54
N PRO A 24 -7.57 -7.84 2.20
CA PRO A 24 -7.98 -8.39 3.49
C PRO A 24 -8.26 -7.35 4.58
N GLN A 25 -7.51 -6.24 4.59
CA GLN A 25 -7.75 -5.11 5.51
C GLN A 25 -9.03 -4.31 5.22
N GLY A 26 -9.68 -4.52 4.07
CA GLY A 26 -10.98 -3.94 3.71
C GLY A 26 -10.97 -2.42 3.52
N ARG A 27 -9.80 -1.79 3.41
CA ARG A 27 -9.66 -0.34 3.26
C ARG A 27 -8.43 0.05 2.46
N VAL A 28 -8.45 1.28 1.94
CA VAL A 28 -7.28 1.89 1.31
C VAL A 28 -6.30 2.31 2.41
N ALA A 29 -5.01 2.01 2.22
CA ALA A 29 -3.95 2.48 3.10
C ALA A 29 -3.86 4.01 3.10
N GLN A 30 -3.39 4.58 4.21
CA GLN A 30 -2.97 5.98 4.30
C GLN A 30 -1.45 6.10 4.15
N PRO A 31 -0.93 7.28 3.76
CA PRO A 31 0.51 7.49 3.60
C PRO A 31 1.33 7.13 4.84
N GLU A 32 0.77 7.37 6.03
CA GLU A 32 1.40 7.11 7.34
C GLU A 32 1.62 5.61 7.60
N GLU A 33 0.92 4.75 6.88
CA GLU A 33 1.08 3.29 6.97
C GLU A 33 2.16 2.77 6.02
N ILE A 34 2.50 3.52 4.97
CA ILE A 34 3.53 3.18 3.98
C ILE A 34 4.89 3.77 4.41
N ALA A 35 4.90 4.98 4.96
CA ALA A 35 6.11 5.71 5.34
C ALA A 35 7.07 4.91 6.26
N PRO A 36 6.60 4.14 7.27
CA PRO A 36 7.49 3.35 8.13
C PRO A 36 8.25 2.25 7.38
N ALA A 37 7.63 1.62 6.37
CA ALA A 37 8.29 0.62 5.55
C ALA A 37 9.39 1.25 4.68
N VAL A 38 9.12 2.44 4.11
CA VAL A 38 10.15 3.22 3.39
C VAL A 38 11.28 3.61 4.33
N LEU A 39 10.97 4.08 5.54
CA LEU A 39 11.98 4.43 6.55
C LEU A 39 12.84 3.21 6.91
N PHE A 40 12.24 2.03 7.09
CA PHE A 40 12.99 0.78 7.29
C PHE A 40 13.94 0.50 6.13
N LEU A 41 13.48 0.62 4.88
CA LEU A 41 14.33 0.38 3.70
C LEU A 41 15.51 1.35 3.61
N LEU A 42 15.38 2.56 4.17
CA LEU A 42 16.46 3.56 4.21
C LEU A 42 17.33 3.47 5.48
N ALA A 43 16.93 2.69 6.48
CA ALA A 43 17.61 2.60 7.77
C ALA A 43 18.81 1.65 7.71
N PRO A 44 19.82 1.78 8.60
CA PRO A 44 20.92 0.81 8.71
C PRO A 44 20.46 -0.64 8.94
N ALA A 45 19.26 -0.83 9.50
CA ALA A 45 18.64 -2.13 9.72
C ALA A 45 18.39 -2.91 8.42
N SER A 46 18.29 -2.25 7.26
CA SER A 46 18.13 -2.88 5.95
C SER A 46 19.46 -3.07 5.19
N SER A 47 20.62 -2.91 5.83
CA SER A 47 21.93 -2.83 5.16
C SER A 47 22.32 -4.02 4.26
N TYR A 48 21.71 -5.20 4.45
CA TYR A 48 21.93 -6.39 3.62
C TYR A 48 20.70 -6.77 2.77
N LEU A 49 19.66 -5.94 2.77
CA LEU A 49 18.45 -6.15 1.99
C LEU A 49 18.58 -5.38 0.67
N THR A 50 18.70 -6.13 -0.43
CA THR A 50 18.76 -5.59 -1.80
C THR A 50 18.09 -6.55 -2.77
N GLY A 51 17.56 -6.03 -3.89
CA GLY A 51 16.89 -6.84 -4.92
C GLY A 51 15.54 -7.45 -4.52
N ALA A 52 14.98 -7.05 -3.38
CA ALA A 52 13.70 -7.55 -2.87
C ALA A 52 12.60 -6.48 -2.97
N ALA A 53 11.38 -6.90 -3.29
CA ALA A 53 10.18 -6.09 -3.15
C ALA A 53 9.54 -6.33 -1.77
N LEU A 54 9.10 -5.26 -1.11
CA LEU A 54 8.37 -5.32 0.17
C LEU A 54 6.94 -4.81 -0.06
N PRO A 55 5.94 -5.71 -0.21
CA PRO A 55 4.55 -5.31 -0.34
C PRO A 55 4.02 -4.62 0.91
N VAL A 56 3.35 -3.48 0.73
CA VAL A 56 2.62 -2.74 1.77
C VAL A 56 1.23 -2.43 1.22
N ASP A 57 0.40 -3.46 1.13
CA ASP A 57 -0.81 -3.46 0.29
C ASP A 57 -2.08 -3.94 1.02
N GLY A 58 -2.01 -4.08 2.35
CA GLY A 58 -3.12 -4.58 3.16
C GLY A 58 -3.45 -6.06 2.94
N GLY A 59 -2.52 -6.83 2.35
CA GLY A 59 -2.64 -8.27 2.09
C GLY A 59 -3.16 -8.61 0.69
N TYR A 60 -3.16 -7.65 -0.25
CA TYR A 60 -3.70 -7.85 -1.60
C TYR A 60 -2.96 -8.95 -2.40
N LEU A 61 -1.65 -9.08 -2.21
CA LEU A 61 -0.83 -10.10 -2.88
C LEU A 61 -0.75 -11.46 -2.15
N ALA A 62 -1.50 -11.64 -1.05
CA ALA A 62 -1.47 -12.87 -0.24
C ALA A 62 -2.31 -14.02 -0.83
#